data_AF-A0A7V9IFB9-F1
#
_entry.id   AF-A0A7V9IFB9-F1
#
_cell.length_a   1.000
_cell.length_b   1.000
_cell.length_c   1.000
_cell.angle_alpha   90.00
_cell.angle_beta   90.00
_cell.angle_gamma   90.00
#
_symmetry.space_group_name_H-M   'P 1'
#
loop_
_entity.id
_entity.type
_entity.pdbx_description
1 polymer ?
#
loop_
_entity_poly.entity_id
_entity_poly.type
_entity_poly.pdbx_seq_one_letter_code
_entity_poly.pdbx_strand_id
1 'polypeptide(L)'
;MRFASSRSSRSRLVDLVAALDEDDAPAAATWRLVSEAAAKLGLPRPSYPHVRRLVIAERHRRRLRRARNEILEEAASTLAAGRVPGFDYTLGRLLDAEAALAAEEAGVSETQGALRG
;
A
#
# COMPACT_ATOMS: atom_id res chain seq x y z
N MET A 1 -11.95 29.28 -1.33
CA MET A 1 -11.70 27.83 -1.19
C MET A 1 -10.20 27.60 -1.07
N ARG A 2 -9.72 27.06 0.05
CA ARG A 2 -8.30 27.01 0.39
C ARG A 2 -7.79 25.56 0.30
N PHE A 3 -7.27 25.18 -0.87
CA PHE A 3 -6.61 23.89 -1.07
C PHE A 3 -5.16 23.95 -0.60
N ALA A 4 -4.94 24.21 0.68
CA ALA A 4 -3.64 23.97 1.29
C ALA A 4 -3.66 22.52 1.82
N SER A 5 -3.57 21.53 0.92
CA SER A 5 -3.19 20.18 1.34
C SER A 5 -1.75 20.26 1.78
N SER A 6 -1.50 20.47 3.07
CA SER A 6 -0.17 20.30 3.63
C SER A 6 0.31 18.88 3.35
N ARG A 7 1.63 18.66 3.28
CA ARG A 7 2.16 17.29 3.15
C ARG A 7 1.64 16.38 4.27
N SER A 8 1.44 16.94 5.46
CA SER A 8 0.88 16.23 6.62
C SER A 8 -0.58 15.80 6.44
N SER A 9 -1.41 16.56 5.72
CA SER A 9 -2.78 16.11 5.43
C SER A 9 -2.80 14.98 4.39
N ARG A 10 -1.84 14.98 3.45
CA ARG A 10 -1.71 13.92 2.45
C ARG A 10 -1.26 12.61 3.07
N SER A 11 -0.26 12.62 3.98
CA SER A 11 0.17 11.39 4.67
C SER A 11 -0.96 10.78 5.49
N ARG A 12 -1.68 11.61 6.26
CA ARG A 12 -2.82 11.15 7.07
C ARG A 12 -3.94 10.52 6.22
N LEU A 13 -4.18 11.00 5.00
CA LEU A 13 -5.16 10.38 4.09
C LEU A 13 -4.69 9.02 3.57
N VAL A 14 -3.40 8.83 3.35
CA VAL A 14 -2.83 7.51 3.00
C VAL A 14 -3.04 6.54 4.16
N ASP A 15 -2.75 6.97 5.39
CA ASP A 15 -2.92 6.15 6.59
C ASP A 15 -4.38 5.76 6.81
N LEU A 16 -5.32 6.71 6.61
CA LEU A 16 -6.75 6.44 6.69
C LEU A 16 -7.21 5.42 5.65
N VAL A 17 -6.71 5.51 4.41
CA VAL A 17 -7.04 4.52 3.36
C VAL A 17 -6.46 3.16 3.72
N ALA A 18 -5.22 3.09 4.17
CA ALA A 18 -4.58 1.84 4.58
C ALA A 18 -5.32 1.16 5.74
N ALA A 19 -5.88 1.95 6.67
CA ALA A 19 -6.62 1.43 7.82
C ALA A 19 -8.08 1.05 7.50
N LEU A 20 -8.73 1.74 6.56
CA LEU A 20 -10.19 1.62 6.33
C LEU A 20 -10.55 0.87 5.04
N ASP A 21 -9.60 0.63 4.13
CA ASP A 21 -9.87 -0.12 2.90
C ASP A 21 -9.92 -1.62 3.17
N GLU A 22 -11.00 -2.25 2.73
CA GLU A 22 -11.19 -3.70 2.68
C GLU A 22 -11.09 -4.17 1.23
N ASP A 23 -10.41 -5.30 1.00
CA ASP A 23 -10.03 -5.75 -0.35
C ASP A 23 -11.24 -6.01 -1.27
N ASP A 24 -12.35 -6.51 -0.71
CA ASP A 24 -13.58 -6.84 -1.44
C ASP A 24 -14.60 -5.68 -1.45
N ALA A 25 -14.35 -4.61 -0.70
CA ALA A 25 -15.24 -3.46 -0.68
C ALA A 25 -15.08 -2.60 -1.94
N PRO A 26 -16.16 -1.97 -2.46
CA PRO A 26 -16.03 -0.94 -3.48
C PRO A 26 -15.27 0.28 -2.94
N ALA A 27 -14.41 0.91 -3.76
CA ALA A 27 -13.66 2.11 -3.34
C ALA A 27 -14.56 3.29 -2.87
N ALA A 28 -15.82 3.31 -3.28
CA ALA A 28 -16.81 4.27 -2.80
C ALA A 28 -17.16 4.09 -1.31
N ALA A 29 -17.18 2.85 -0.82
CA ALA A 29 -17.36 2.56 0.61
C ALA A 29 -16.17 3.12 1.41
N THR A 30 -14.95 2.83 0.97
CA THR A 30 -13.72 3.39 1.56
C THR A 30 -13.74 4.91 1.56
N TRP A 31 -14.15 5.57 0.46
CA TRP A 31 -14.26 7.02 0.41
C TRP A 31 -15.24 7.61 1.41
N ARG A 32 -16.38 6.94 1.66
CA ARG A 32 -17.34 7.40 2.68
C ARG A 32 -16.71 7.35 4.08
N LEU A 33 -16.09 6.22 4.43
CA LEU A 33 -15.39 6.04 5.71
C LEU A 33 -14.24 7.03 5.90
N VAL A 34 -13.38 7.18 4.89
CA VAL A 34 -12.25 8.12 4.91
C VAL A 34 -12.74 9.56 5.00
N SER A 35 -13.81 9.93 4.29
CA SER A 35 -14.36 11.29 4.38
C SER A 35 -14.91 11.60 5.76
N GLU A 36 -15.60 10.63 6.39
CA GLU A 36 -16.11 10.76 7.75
C GLU A 36 -14.97 10.87 8.77
N ALA A 37 -13.95 10.00 8.66
CA ALA A 37 -12.77 10.05 9.52
C ALA A 37 -11.98 11.35 9.34
N ALA A 38 -11.80 11.81 8.10
CA ALA A 38 -11.15 13.09 7.80
C ALA A 38 -11.86 14.26 8.47
N ALA A 39 -13.21 14.29 8.42
CA ALA A 39 -14.00 15.31 9.10
C ALA A 39 -13.79 15.28 10.62
N LYS A 40 -13.83 14.09 11.25
CA LYS A 40 -13.57 13.91 12.69
C LYS A 40 -12.17 14.36 13.10
N LEU A 41 -11.19 14.24 12.20
CA LEU A 41 -9.80 14.63 12.43
C LEU A 41 -9.47 16.08 12.03
N GLY A 42 -10.48 16.88 11.65
CA GLY A 42 -10.30 18.26 11.19
C GLY A 42 -9.50 18.38 9.88
N LEU A 43 -9.46 17.31 9.08
CA LEU A 43 -8.79 17.29 7.78
C LEU A 43 -9.74 17.79 6.68
N PRO A 44 -9.22 18.42 5.61
CA PRO A 44 -10.03 18.75 4.44
C PRO A 44 -10.68 17.50 3.85
N ARG A 45 -11.96 17.61 3.47
CA ARG A 45 -12.67 16.49 2.84
C ARG A 45 -11.96 16.06 1.55
N PRO A 46 -11.56 14.78 1.42
CA PRO A 46 -10.88 14.31 0.23
C PRO A 46 -11.85 14.12 -0.93
N SER A 47 -11.37 14.36 -2.15
CA SER A 47 -12.12 14.06 -3.36
C SER A 47 -12.14 12.56 -3.63
N TYR A 48 -13.26 12.05 -4.15
CA TYR A 48 -13.39 10.63 -4.50
C TYR A 48 -12.30 10.14 -5.47
N PRO A 49 -11.95 10.84 -6.57
CA PRO A 49 -10.87 10.41 -7.46
C PRO A 49 -9.50 10.35 -6.78
N HIS A 50 -9.28 11.15 -5.72
CA HIS A 50 -8.04 11.06 -4.94
C HIS A 50 -8.03 9.80 -4.08
N VAL A 51 -9.09 9.54 -3.32
CA VAL A 51 -9.19 8.32 -2.49
C VAL A 51 -9.15 7.06 -3.35
N ARG A 52 -9.84 7.04 -4.49
CA ARG A 52 -9.81 5.88 -5.41
C ARG A 52 -8.39 5.55 -5.87
N ARG A 53 -7.54 6.55 -6.16
CA ARG A 53 -6.13 6.32 -6.51
C ARG A 53 -5.35 5.71 -5.35
N LEU A 54 -5.56 6.21 -4.14
CA LEU A 54 -4.91 5.67 -2.94
C LEU A 54 -5.33 4.22 -2.66
N VAL A 55 -6.60 3.88 -2.85
CA VAL A 55 -7.12 2.51 -2.71
C VAL A 55 -6.45 1.56 -3.70
N ILE A 56 -6.33 1.96 -4.97
CA ILE A 56 -5.68 1.13 -6.00
C ILE A 56 -4.21 0.86 -5.62
N ALA A 57 -3.49 1.90 -5.21
CA ALA A 57 -2.10 1.77 -4.77
C ALA A 57 -1.99 0.88 -3.52
N GLU A 58 -2.87 1.06 -2.54
CA GLU A 58 -2.86 0.26 -1.32
C GLU A 58 -3.12 -1.22 -1.59
N ARG A 59 -4.14 -1.54 -2.39
CA ARG A 59 -4.42 -2.93 -2.79
C ARG A 59 -3.27 -3.53 -3.59
N HIS A 60 -2.59 -2.74 -4.40
CA HIS A 60 -1.40 -3.21 -5.10
C HIS A 60 -0.26 -3.56 -4.13
N ARG A 61 0.05 -2.67 -3.17
CA ARG A 61 1.04 -2.91 -2.12
C ARG A 61 0.70 -4.16 -1.29
N ARG A 62 -0.56 -4.33 -0.89
CA ARG A 62 -1.01 -5.52 -0.16
C ARG A 62 -0.81 -6.80 -0.99
N ARG A 63 -1.10 -6.78 -2.29
CA ARG A 63 -0.84 -7.93 -3.17
C ARG A 63 0.65 -8.29 -3.23
N LEU A 64 1.53 -7.30 -3.38
CA LEU A 64 2.98 -7.54 -3.40
C LEU A 64 3.49 -8.12 -2.06
N ARG A 65 3.01 -7.57 -0.94
CA ARG A 65 3.34 -8.09 0.40
C ARG A 65 2.83 -9.51 0.61
N ARG A 66 1.62 -9.83 0.14
CA ARG A 66 1.08 -11.20 0.18
C ARG A 66 1.93 -12.17 -0.62
N ALA A 67 2.29 -11.83 -1.86
CA ALA A 67 3.15 -12.66 -2.69
C ALA A 67 4.52 -12.93 -2.01
N ARG A 68 5.11 -11.91 -1.37
CA ARG A 68 6.33 -12.10 -0.56
C ARG A 68 6.09 -13.02 0.63
N ASN A 69 5.00 -12.82 1.38
CA ASN A 69 4.66 -13.65 2.54
C ASN A 69 4.46 -15.11 2.16
N GLU A 70 3.79 -15.38 1.05
CA GLU A 70 3.58 -16.74 0.55
C GLU A 70 4.91 -17.47 0.32
N ILE A 71 5.94 -16.78 -0.21
CA ILE A 71 7.28 -17.36 -0.37
C ILE A 71 7.92 -17.65 0.99
N LEU A 72 7.80 -16.74 1.96
CA LEU A 72 8.35 -16.91 3.30
C LEU A 72 7.64 -18.05 4.06
N GLU A 73 6.33 -18.17 3.93
CA GLU A 73 5.52 -19.23 4.54
C GLU A 73 5.88 -20.60 3.94
N GLU A 74 6.06 -20.67 2.62
CA GLU A 74 6.52 -21.88 1.93
C GLU A 74 7.91 -22.33 2.43
N ALA A 75 8.85 -21.38 2.54
CA ALA A 75 10.19 -21.64 3.06
C ALA A 75 10.17 -22.07 4.53
N ALA A 76 9.39 -21.38 5.37
CA ALA A 76 9.24 -21.70 6.79
C ALA A 76 8.61 -23.08 7.00
N SER A 77 7.58 -23.42 6.21
CA SER A 77 6.94 -24.75 6.23
C SER A 77 7.93 -25.86 5.84
N THR A 78 8.77 -25.61 4.84
CA THR A 78 9.80 -26.56 4.41
C THR A 78 10.84 -26.82 5.52
N LEU A 79 11.30 -25.75 6.18
CA LEU A 79 12.20 -25.85 7.33
C LEU A 79 11.55 -26.56 8.52
N ALA A 80 10.30 -26.24 8.83
CA ALA A 80 9.53 -26.90 9.89
C ALA A 80 9.35 -28.41 9.64
N ALA A 81 9.31 -28.82 8.36
CA ALA A 81 9.30 -30.23 7.96
C ALA A 81 10.69 -30.90 8.00
N GLY A 82 11.72 -30.23 8.51
CA GLY A 82 13.10 -30.75 8.58
C GLY A 82 13.80 -30.83 7.22
N ARG A 83 13.28 -30.14 6.20
CA ARG A 83 13.84 -30.10 4.85
C ARG A 83 14.54 -28.77 4.59
N VAL A 84 15.48 -28.77 3.65
CA VAL A 84 16.16 -27.55 3.20
C VAL A 84 15.40 -27.02 1.97
N PRO A 85 14.89 -25.78 2.01
CA PRO A 85 14.32 -25.14 0.82
C PRO A 85 15.35 -25.11 -0.30
N GLY A 86 14.90 -25.18 -1.56
CA GLY A 86 15.77 -24.92 -2.70
C GLY A 86 16.30 -23.49 -2.62
N PHE A 87 17.49 -23.32 -2.06
CA PHE A 87 17.98 -22.03 -1.59
C PHE A 87 18.03 -21.01 -2.72
N ASP A 88 18.62 -21.36 -3.86
CA ASP A 88 18.74 -20.46 -5.01
C ASP A 88 17.37 -20.06 -5.58
N TYR A 89 16.43 -21.00 -5.66
CA TYR A 89 15.09 -20.76 -6.16
C TYR A 89 14.27 -19.86 -5.22
N THR A 90 14.31 -20.18 -3.92
CA THR A 90 13.57 -19.44 -2.88
C THR A 90 14.13 -18.03 -2.74
N LEU A 91 15.46 -17.89 -2.73
CA LEU A 91 16.14 -16.60 -2.65
C LEU A 91 15.88 -15.76 -3.89
N GLY A 92 15.93 -16.34 -5.09
CA GLY A 92 15.61 -15.63 -6.34
C GLY A 92 14.20 -15.05 -6.30
N ARG A 93 13.20 -15.85 -5.92
CA ARG A 93 11.81 -15.39 -5.79
C ARG A 93 11.64 -14.29 -4.73
N LEU A 94 12.35 -14.39 -3.61
CA LEU A 94 12.32 -13.34 -2.58
C LEU A 94 12.94 -12.05 -3.08
N LEU A 95 14.09 -12.11 -3.77
CA LEU A 95 14.73 -10.93 -4.35
C LEU A 95 13.84 -10.25 -5.40
N ASP A 96 13.18 -11.03 -6.25
CA ASP A 96 12.21 -10.50 -7.22
C ASP A 96 11.02 -9.82 -6.54
N ALA A 97 10.49 -10.43 -5.47
CA ALA A 97 9.38 -9.86 -4.70
C ALA A 97 9.79 -8.57 -3.96
N GLU A 98 10.98 -8.54 -3.36
CA GLU A 98 11.55 -7.34 -2.72
C GLU A 98 11.84 -6.24 -3.75
N ALA A 99 12.34 -6.59 -4.94
CA ALA A 99 12.54 -5.64 -6.03
C ALA A 99 11.21 -5.04 -6.51
N ALA A 100 10.14 -5.84 -6.61
CA ALA A 100 8.81 -5.36 -6.95
C ALA A 100 8.24 -4.41 -5.89
N LEU A 101 8.47 -4.69 -4.60
CA LEU A 101 8.10 -3.79 -3.50
C LEU A 101 8.90 -2.49 -3.54
N ALA A 102 10.21 -2.56 -3.77
CA ALA A 102 11.09 -1.40 -3.88
C ALA A 102 10.72 -0.52 -5.09
N ALA A 103 10.36 -1.12 -6.23
CA ALA A 103 9.91 -0.39 -7.41
C ALA A 103 8.60 0.39 -7.16
N GLU A 104 7.68 -0.17 -6.39
CA GLU A 104 6.45 0.52 -5.97
C GLU A 104 6.77 1.70 -5.03
N GLU A 105 7.69 1.53 -4.08
CA GLU A 105 8.13 2.63 -3.21
C GLU A 105 8.86 3.73 -3.99
N ALA A 106 9.71 3.36 -4.96
CA ALA A 106 10.42 4.28 -5.84
C ALA A 106 9.46 5.04 -6.77
N GLY A 107 8.48 4.36 -7.38
CA GLY A 107 7.45 4.99 -8.22
C GLY A 107 6.58 5.99 -7.46
N VAL A 108 6.31 5.73 -6.17
CA VAL A 108 5.68 6.70 -5.27
C VAL A 108 6.62 7.89 -4.99
N SER A 109 7.92 7.66 -4.85
CA SER A 109 8.92 8.70 -4.57
C SER A 109 9.14 9.62 -5.78
N GLU A 110 9.23 9.08 -7.00
CA GLU A 110 9.41 9.87 -8.23
C GLU A 110 8.19 10.74 -8.54
N THR A 111 6.97 10.21 -8.36
CA THR A 111 5.74 10.98 -8.56
C THR A 111 5.49 12.03 -7.46
N GLN A 112 6.14 11.91 -6.30
CA GLN A 112 6.16 12.95 -5.27
C GLN A 112 7.30 13.97 -5.44
N GLY A 113 8.37 13.60 -6.15
CA GLY A 113 9.50 14.47 -6.50
C GLY A 113 9.21 15.44 -7.66
N ALA A 114 8.42 15.02 -8.65
CA ALA A 114 8.12 15.80 -9.86
C ALA A 114 7.23 17.05 -9.66
N LEU A 115 6.74 17.32 -8.44
CA LEU A 115 6.04 18.57 -8.07
C LEU A 115 6.97 19.61 -7.40
N ARG A 116 8.29 19.40 -7.45
CA ARG A 116 9.31 20.41 -7.16
C ARG A 116 9.94 20.86 -8.48
N GLY A 117 9.25 21.74 -9.18
CA GLY A 117 9.71 22.49 -10.33
C GLY A 117 8.87 23.74 -10.46
#